data_AF-A0A3S1GD02-F1
#
_entry.id   AF-A0A3S1GD02-F1
#
_cell.length_a   1.000
_cell.length_b   1.000
_cell.length_c   1.000
_cell.angle_alpha   90.00
_cell.angle_beta   90.00
_cell.angle_gamma   90.00
#
_symmetry.space_group_name_H-M   'P 1'
#
loop_
_entity.id
_entity.type
_entity.pdbx_description
1 polymer ?
#
loop_
_entity_poly.entity_id
_entity_poly.type
_entity_poly.pdbx_seq_one_letter_code
_entity_poly.pdbx_strand_id
1 'polypeptide(L)'
;ALYILKRELTWIPFFGWYIMKMRMIPVDRGSRSKALKAVVVATRQEMDRNPRQLIIYPEGTRRPPGAEPSYKYGIVEIYSQLGVPVVPVAHVAGLYWPRRKFLRYPGTIKARFLPPIPPGLGKEEFMQRLIGETEAACDQMLVEAAQAPNPPPMPPTALKRLAELGVAAKT
;
A
#
# COMPACT_ATOMS: atom_id res chain seq x y z
N ALA A 1 -6.40 -8.92 -11.05
CA ALA A 1 -6.40 -8.29 -9.72
C ALA A 1 -7.64 -7.43 -9.54
N LEU A 2 -8.10 -7.31 -8.30
CA LEU A 2 -9.25 -6.53 -7.85
C LEU A 2 -8.75 -5.36 -7.01
N TYR A 3 -9.24 -4.15 -7.27
CA TYR A 3 -8.81 -2.94 -6.58
C TYR A 3 -9.99 -2.25 -5.89
N ILE A 4 -9.70 -1.66 -4.73
CA ILE A 4 -10.60 -0.75 -4.03
C ILE A 4 -10.25 0.67 -4.45
N LEU A 5 -11.21 1.40 -5.03
CA LEU A 5 -10.96 2.70 -5.63
C LEU A 5 -12.01 3.74 -5.30
N LYS A 6 -11.68 5.01 -5.56
CA LYS A 6 -12.60 6.14 -5.39
C LYS A 6 -13.77 6.04 -6.36
N ARG A 7 -15.01 6.16 -5.87
CA ARG A 7 -16.20 6.11 -6.73
C ARG A 7 -16.14 7.12 -7.87
N GLU A 8 -15.58 8.31 -7.65
CA GLU A 8 -15.50 9.37 -8.66
C GLU A 8 -14.69 8.96 -9.90
N LEU A 9 -13.81 7.97 -9.80
CA LEU A 9 -13.06 7.46 -10.95
C LEU A 9 -13.94 6.74 -11.98
N THR A 10 -15.12 6.26 -11.58
CA THR A 10 -16.06 5.62 -12.51
C THR A 10 -16.75 6.64 -13.43
N TRP A 11 -16.68 7.93 -13.10
CA TRP A 11 -17.28 9.01 -13.89
C TRP A 11 -16.37 9.53 -15.01
N ILE A 12 -15.09 9.14 -15.02
CA ILE A 12 -14.14 9.56 -16.05
C ILE A 12 -14.45 8.79 -17.35
N PRO A 13 -14.70 9.46 -18.50
CA PRO A 13 -14.94 8.78 -19.77
C PRO A 13 -13.81 7.82 -20.14
N PHE A 14 -14.14 6.68 -20.76
CA PHE A 14 -13.25 5.56 -21.10
C PHE A 14 -12.61 4.84 -19.92
N PHE A 15 -11.96 5.57 -19.00
CA PHE A 15 -11.33 5.02 -17.80
C PHE A 15 -12.34 4.40 -16.83
N GLY A 16 -13.45 5.09 -16.59
CA GLY A 16 -14.55 4.62 -15.76
C GLY A 16 -15.23 3.39 -16.36
N TRP A 17 -15.46 3.36 -17.68
CA TRP A 17 -16.00 2.19 -18.37
C TRP A 17 -15.07 0.98 -18.25
N TYR A 18 -13.76 1.19 -18.41
CA TYR A 18 -12.76 0.15 -18.21
C TYR A 18 -12.78 -0.40 -16.78
N ILE A 19 -12.80 0.48 -15.78
CA ILE A 19 -12.87 0.11 -14.36
C ILE A 19 -14.14 -0.72 -14.06
N MET A 20 -15.29 -0.28 -14.58
CA MET A 20 -16.57 -0.96 -14.38
C MET A 20 -16.57 -2.32 -15.07
N LYS A 21 -16.03 -2.42 -16.29
CA LYS A 21 -15.85 -3.70 -17.01
C LYS A 21 -14.92 -4.64 -16.26
N MET A 22 -13.87 -4.11 -15.63
CA MET A 22 -12.94 -4.87 -14.77
C MET A 22 -13.55 -5.25 -13.41
N ARG A 23 -14.78 -4.83 -13.10
CA ARG A 23 -15.50 -5.10 -11.85
C ARG A 23 -14.67 -4.74 -10.62
N MET A 24 -14.04 -3.58 -10.63
CA MET A 24 -13.35 -3.04 -9.45
C MET A 24 -14.38 -2.55 -8.42
N ILE A 25 -13.96 -2.36 -7.17
CA ILE A 25 -14.87 -1.99 -6.07
C ILE A 25 -14.80 -0.48 -5.82
N PRO A 26 -15.80 0.31 -6.26
CA PRO A 26 -15.87 1.72 -5.94
C PRO A 26 -16.29 1.93 -4.49
N VAL A 27 -15.64 2.88 -3.82
CA VAL A 27 -15.92 3.25 -2.42
C VAL A 27 -16.32 4.70 -2.34
N ASP A 28 -17.47 4.94 -1.72
CA ASP A 28 -17.91 6.26 -1.27
C ASP A 28 -17.32 6.55 0.12
N ARG A 29 -16.46 7.56 0.22
CA ARG A 29 -15.78 7.93 1.46
C ARG A 29 -16.66 8.75 2.41
N GLY A 30 -17.86 9.17 2.00
CA GLY A 30 -18.78 9.99 2.81
C GLY A 30 -19.34 9.28 4.04
N SER A 31 -19.42 7.93 4.03
CA SER A 31 -19.95 7.13 5.14
C SER A 31 -19.04 5.92 5.39
N ARG A 32 -17.98 6.11 6.21
CA ARG A 32 -16.91 5.12 6.41
C ARG A 32 -17.38 3.72 6.81
N SER A 33 -18.32 3.62 7.76
CA SER A 33 -18.75 2.31 8.30
C SER A 33 -19.61 1.51 7.31
N LYS A 34 -20.62 2.13 6.69
CA LYS A 34 -21.46 1.44 5.69
C LYS A 34 -20.65 1.09 4.43
N ALA A 35 -19.75 1.99 4.01
CA ALA A 35 -18.90 1.76 2.85
C ALA A 35 -17.99 0.55 3.03
N LEU A 36 -17.41 0.36 4.22
CA LEU A 36 -16.53 -0.77 4.51
C LEU A 36 -17.26 -2.10 4.45
N LYS A 37 -18.47 -2.20 5.04
CA LYS A 37 -19.30 -3.40 4.96
C LYS A 37 -19.67 -3.74 3.51
N ALA A 38 -20.08 -2.74 2.73
CA ALA A 38 -20.40 -2.93 1.31
C ALA A 38 -19.18 -3.42 0.51
N VAL A 39 -17.99 -2.87 0.80
CA VAL A 39 -16.73 -3.31 0.19
C VAL A 39 -16.44 -4.77 0.49
N VAL A 40 -16.57 -5.20 1.75
CA VAL A 40 -16.31 -6.60 2.12
C VAL A 40 -17.24 -7.55 1.38
N VAL A 41 -18.54 -7.23 1.37
CA VAL A 41 -19.55 -8.06 0.66
C VAL A 41 -19.24 -8.13 -0.83
N ALA A 42 -19.00 -6.99 -1.48
CA ALA A 42 -18.67 -6.94 -2.91
C ALA A 42 -17.36 -7.68 -3.22
N THR A 43 -16.36 -7.57 -2.33
CA THR A 43 -15.08 -8.28 -2.47
C THR A 43 -15.29 -9.78 -2.43
N ARG A 44 -16.02 -10.27 -1.42
CA ARG A 44 -16.30 -11.71 -1.28
C ARG A 44 -17.03 -12.25 -2.51
N GLN A 45 -18.11 -11.58 -2.94
CA GLN A 45 -18.87 -11.98 -4.13
C GLN A 45 -17.99 -12.04 -5.39
N GLU A 46 -17.07 -11.09 -5.57
CA GLU A 46 -16.19 -11.08 -6.73
C GLU A 46 -15.06 -12.10 -6.64
N MET A 47 -14.57 -12.42 -5.44
CA MET A 47 -13.60 -13.50 -5.20
C MET A 47 -14.22 -14.88 -5.43
N ASP A 48 -15.49 -15.08 -5.03
CA ASP A 48 -16.23 -16.33 -5.24
C ASP A 48 -16.51 -16.56 -6.74
N ARG A 49 -16.83 -15.50 -7.48
CA ARG A 49 -17.11 -15.57 -8.92
C ARG A 49 -15.85 -15.76 -9.75
N ASN A 50 -14.77 -15.09 -9.37
CA ASN A 50 -13.51 -15.10 -10.11
C ASN A 50 -12.36 -15.12 -9.09
N PRO A 51 -11.44 -16.10 -9.13
CA PRO A 51 -10.34 -16.21 -8.18
C PRO A 51 -9.29 -15.10 -8.42
N ARG A 52 -9.64 -13.87 -8.03
CA ARG A 52 -8.84 -12.66 -8.24
C ARG A 52 -8.29 -12.18 -6.91
N GLN A 53 -7.01 -11.82 -6.92
CA GLN A 53 -6.35 -11.21 -5.76
C GLN A 53 -6.83 -9.77 -5.54
N LEU A 54 -7.18 -9.46 -4.30
CA LEU A 54 -7.49 -8.11 -3.83
C LEU A 54 -6.21 -7.34 -3.50
N ILE A 55 -6.05 -6.14 -4.06
CA ILE A 55 -4.93 -5.25 -3.76
C ILE A 55 -5.44 -4.01 -3.04
N ILE A 56 -4.85 -3.73 -1.87
CA ILE A 56 -5.22 -2.62 -1.00
C ILE A 56 -3.98 -1.79 -0.67
N TYR A 57 -4.16 -0.48 -0.66
CA TYR A 57 -3.18 0.47 -0.11
C TYR A 57 -3.68 0.93 1.27
N PRO A 58 -3.21 0.33 2.37
CA PRO A 58 -3.81 0.52 3.70
C PRO A 58 -3.69 1.96 4.21
N GLU A 59 -2.73 2.74 3.72
CA GLU A 59 -2.57 4.16 4.09
C GLU A 59 -3.56 5.09 3.35
N GLY A 60 -4.12 4.63 2.22
CA GLY A 60 -5.10 5.37 1.41
C GLY A 60 -4.56 6.58 0.63
N THR A 61 -3.29 6.94 0.79
CA THR A 61 -2.57 7.96 0.01
C THR A 61 -1.08 7.66 -0.02
N ARG A 62 -0.39 8.04 -1.10
CA ARG A 62 1.07 7.99 -1.17
C ARG A 62 1.70 8.87 -0.08
N ARG A 63 2.60 8.31 0.72
CA ARG A 63 3.43 9.00 1.72
C ARG A 63 4.86 9.19 1.20
N PRO A 64 5.59 10.21 1.69
CA PRO A 64 7.02 10.34 1.42
C PRO A 64 7.81 9.14 1.97
N PRO A 65 8.87 8.67 1.29
CA PRO A 65 9.77 7.66 1.83
C PRO A 65 10.33 8.07 3.20
N GLY A 66 10.37 7.14 4.15
CA GLY A 66 10.82 7.38 5.53
C GLY A 66 9.87 8.22 6.40
N ALA A 67 8.65 8.52 5.92
CA ALA A 67 7.64 9.16 6.76
C ALA A 67 7.00 8.15 7.71
N GLU A 68 6.50 8.64 8.85
CA GLU A 68 5.78 7.79 9.81
C GLU A 68 4.58 7.07 9.17
N PRO A 69 4.38 5.78 9.51
CA PRO A 69 3.32 4.95 8.95
C PRO A 69 1.94 5.46 9.35
N SER A 70 0.99 5.48 8.39
CA SER A 70 -0.38 5.96 8.65
C SER A 70 -1.44 5.01 8.12
N TYR A 71 -1.40 3.78 8.60
CA TYR A 71 -2.27 2.70 8.18
C TYR A 71 -3.70 2.93 8.70
N LYS A 72 -4.69 2.70 7.85
CA LYS A 72 -6.11 2.87 8.20
C LYS A 72 -6.69 1.54 8.68
N TYR A 73 -7.51 1.61 9.71
CA TYR A 73 -8.16 0.43 10.32
C TYR A 73 -9.06 -0.37 9.36
N GLY A 74 -9.44 0.18 8.21
CA GLY A 74 -10.26 -0.52 7.22
C GLY A 74 -9.65 -1.84 6.73
N ILE A 75 -8.32 -1.97 6.70
CA ILE A 75 -7.67 -3.24 6.33
C ILE A 75 -7.91 -4.35 7.35
N VAL A 76 -7.97 -4.01 8.64
CA VAL A 76 -8.19 -4.96 9.74
C VAL A 76 -9.57 -5.60 9.64
N GLU A 77 -10.58 -4.80 9.30
CA GLU A 77 -11.94 -5.28 9.13
C GLU A 77 -12.08 -6.17 7.88
N ILE A 78 -11.41 -5.80 6.78
CA ILE A 78 -11.39 -6.60 5.56
C ILE A 78 -10.70 -7.95 5.82
N TYR A 79 -9.57 -7.95 6.51
CA TYR A 79 -8.85 -9.17 6.91
C TYR A 79 -9.73 -10.08 7.78
N SER A 80 -10.33 -9.52 8.83
CA SER A 80 -11.16 -10.27 9.78
C SER A 80 -12.39 -10.88 9.12
N GLN A 81 -13.00 -10.18 8.17
CA GLN A 81 -14.22 -10.67 7.52
C GLN A 81 -13.95 -11.57 6.31
N LEU A 82 -12.89 -11.35 5.53
CA LEU A 82 -12.64 -12.16 4.33
C LEU A 82 -12.00 -13.52 4.66
N GLY A 83 -11.26 -13.64 5.77
CA GLY A 83 -10.66 -14.91 6.18
C GLY A 83 -9.62 -15.44 5.19
N VAL A 84 -8.97 -14.54 4.43
CA VAL A 84 -7.95 -14.88 3.43
C VAL A 84 -6.57 -14.41 3.88
N PRO A 85 -5.49 -15.11 3.47
CA PRO A 85 -4.13 -14.67 3.79
C PRO A 85 -3.82 -13.31 3.17
N VAL A 86 -3.07 -12.49 3.89
CA VAL A 86 -2.61 -11.16 3.43
C VAL A 86 -1.13 -11.23 3.15
N VAL A 87 -0.72 -10.83 1.95
CA VAL A 87 0.70 -10.74 1.57
C VAL A 87 1.12 -9.27 1.64
N PRO A 88 1.93 -8.87 2.63
CA PRO A 88 2.44 -7.51 2.69
C PRO A 88 3.43 -7.26 1.56
N VAL A 89 3.40 -6.07 0.97
CA VAL A 89 4.31 -5.68 -0.12
C VAL A 89 4.97 -4.36 0.23
N ALA A 90 6.28 -4.39 0.43
CA ALA A 90 7.09 -3.23 0.76
C ALA A 90 7.78 -2.67 -0.48
N HIS A 91 7.78 -1.33 -0.64
CA HIS A 91 8.53 -0.67 -1.70
C HIS A 91 8.81 0.81 -1.37
N VAL A 92 9.95 1.33 -1.84
CA VAL A 92 10.38 2.74 -1.65
C VAL A 92 10.38 3.53 -2.96
N ALA A 93 9.40 3.26 -3.83
CA ALA A 93 9.28 3.88 -5.16
C ALA A 93 9.27 5.43 -5.14
N GLY A 94 8.83 6.02 -4.03
CA GLY A 94 8.78 7.47 -3.86
C GLY A 94 10.14 8.19 -3.90
N LEU A 95 11.26 7.45 -3.77
CA LEU A 95 12.61 7.99 -3.97
C LEU A 95 12.85 8.39 -5.43
N TYR A 96 12.36 7.57 -6.36
CA TYR A 96 12.50 7.79 -7.79
C TYR A 96 11.33 8.61 -8.35
N TRP A 97 10.11 8.32 -7.89
CA TRP A 97 8.87 8.88 -8.41
C TRP A 97 8.14 9.67 -7.31
N PRO A 98 8.67 10.85 -6.92
CA PRO A 98 8.13 11.65 -5.83
C PRO A 98 6.69 12.12 -6.10
N ARG A 99 5.89 12.15 -5.03
CA ARG A 99 4.50 12.63 -5.08
C ARG A 99 4.47 14.12 -5.45
N ARG A 100 3.55 14.51 -6.35
CA ARG A 100 3.31 15.90 -6.79
C ARG A 100 4.51 16.58 -7.47
N LYS A 101 5.45 15.81 -8.00
CA LYS A 101 6.52 16.33 -8.86
C LYS A 101 6.40 15.70 -10.24
N PHE A 102 6.70 16.47 -11.29
CA PHE A 102 6.81 15.95 -12.65
C PHE A 102 8.12 15.20 -12.88
N LEU A 103 9.13 15.50 -12.07
CA LEU A 103 10.45 14.90 -12.14
C LEU A 103 10.41 13.43 -11.72
N ARG A 104 10.92 12.56 -12.58
CA ARG A 104 11.11 11.13 -12.35
C ARG A 104 12.60 10.85 -12.44
N TYR A 105 13.19 10.34 -11.38
CA TYR A 105 14.61 10.01 -11.37
C TYR A 105 14.83 8.62 -11.99
N PRO A 106 15.92 8.43 -12.74
CA PRO A 106 16.29 7.13 -13.27
C PRO A 106 16.67 6.17 -12.13
N GLY A 107 16.39 4.89 -12.32
CA GLY A 107 16.73 3.84 -11.37
C GLY A 107 15.71 2.71 -11.37
N THR A 108 15.94 1.71 -10.51
CA THR A 108 15.11 0.51 -10.43
C THR A 108 14.23 0.57 -9.19
N ILE A 109 12.91 0.63 -9.40
CA ILE A 109 11.94 0.47 -8.31
C ILE A 109 11.86 -1.02 -7.97
N LYS A 110 12.35 -1.37 -6.79
CA LYS A 110 12.20 -2.71 -6.23
C LYS A 110 10.91 -2.78 -5.41
N ALA A 111 10.27 -3.93 -5.41
CA ALA A 111 9.19 -4.28 -4.50
C ALA A 111 9.51 -5.63 -3.88
N ARG A 112 9.27 -5.77 -2.57
CA ARG A 112 9.50 -7.00 -1.82
C ARG A 112 8.16 -7.55 -1.35
N PHE A 113 7.84 -8.76 -1.78
CA PHE A 113 6.71 -9.52 -1.28
C PHE A 113 7.15 -10.24 -0.01
N LEU A 114 6.45 -9.99 1.09
CA LEU A 114 6.75 -10.56 2.40
C LEU A 114 5.97 -11.85 2.62
N PRO A 115 6.36 -12.69 3.61
CA PRO A 115 5.62 -13.89 3.93
C PRO A 115 4.12 -13.61 4.17
N PRO A 116 3.22 -14.51 3.74
CA PRO A 116 1.80 -14.33 3.95
C PRO A 116 1.46 -14.35 5.45
N ILE A 117 0.68 -13.37 5.88
CA ILE A 117 0.03 -13.36 7.19
C ILE A 117 -1.22 -14.23 7.07
N PRO A 118 -1.29 -15.39 7.74
CA PRO A 118 -2.44 -16.28 7.68
C PRO A 118 -3.67 -15.62 8.30
N PRO A 119 -4.90 -16.04 7.96
CA PRO A 119 -6.11 -15.57 8.63
C PRO A 119 -6.16 -16.07 10.09
N GLY A 120 -6.94 -15.38 10.93
CA GLY A 120 -7.24 -15.81 12.30
C GLY A 120 -6.48 -15.07 13.41
N LEU A 121 -5.59 -14.13 13.09
CA LEU A 121 -4.96 -13.28 14.10
C LEU A 121 -5.95 -12.28 14.70
N GLY A 122 -5.67 -11.85 15.94
CA GLY A 122 -6.40 -10.75 16.58
C GLY A 122 -6.27 -9.44 15.80
N LYS A 123 -7.23 -8.52 15.97
CA LYS A 123 -7.27 -7.25 15.22
C LYS A 123 -6.03 -6.39 15.48
N GLU A 124 -5.62 -6.21 16.74
CA GLU A 124 -4.40 -5.48 17.08
C GLU A 124 -3.14 -6.21 16.59
N GLU A 125 -3.08 -7.53 16.80
CA GLU A 125 -1.93 -8.36 16.43
C GLU A 125 -1.67 -8.32 14.92
N PHE A 126 -2.72 -8.49 14.11
CA PHE A 126 -2.64 -8.37 12.66
C PHE A 126 -2.10 -7.00 12.24
N MET A 127 -2.62 -5.92 12.82
CA MET A 127 -2.22 -4.56 12.46
C MET A 127 -0.75 -4.29 12.84
N GLN A 128 -0.34 -4.70 14.04
CA GLN A 128 1.05 -4.55 14.49
C GLN A 128 2.00 -5.35 13.61
N ARG A 129 1.65 -6.60 13.28
CA ARG A 129 2.45 -7.45 12.40
C ARG A 129 2.56 -6.88 10.99
N LEU A 130 1.44 -6.47 10.41
CA LEU A 130 1.39 -5.86 9.08
C LEU A 130 2.29 -4.62 9.00
N ILE A 131 2.17 -3.71 9.95
CA ILE A 131 3.00 -2.49 10.00
C ILE A 131 4.46 -2.86 10.25
N GLY A 132 4.74 -3.66 11.27
CA GLY A 132 6.10 -4.01 11.67
C GLY A 132 6.89 -4.69 10.55
N GLU A 133 6.32 -5.71 9.91
CA GLU A 133 6.98 -6.42 8.82
C GLU A 133 7.15 -5.53 7.58
N THR A 134 6.12 -4.75 7.21
CA THR A 134 6.18 -3.89 6.02
C THR A 134 7.17 -2.73 6.20
N GLU A 135 7.13 -2.04 7.34
CA GLU A 135 8.01 -0.90 7.61
C GLU A 135 9.46 -1.36 7.79
N ALA A 136 9.71 -2.50 8.45
CA ALA A 136 11.06 -3.05 8.55
C ALA A 136 11.65 -3.38 7.17
N ALA A 137 10.84 -3.93 6.26
CA ALA A 137 11.28 -4.17 4.88
C ALA A 137 11.50 -2.87 4.09
N CYS A 138 10.64 -1.86 4.28
CA CYS A 138 10.83 -0.52 3.70
C CYS A 138 12.12 0.14 4.20
N ASP A 139 12.42 0.04 5.50
CA ASP A 139 13.65 0.56 6.10
C ASP A 139 14.90 -0.11 5.52
N GLN A 140 14.89 -1.44 5.38
CA GLN A 140 15.97 -2.17 4.70
C GLN A 140 16.18 -1.69 3.27
N MET A 141 15.09 -1.53 2.51
CA MET A 141 15.15 -1.03 1.13
C MET A 141 15.63 0.43 1.05
N LEU A 142 15.30 1.25 2.06
CA LEU A 142 15.77 2.63 2.15
C LEU A 142 17.29 2.68 2.38
N VAL A 143 17.79 1.84 3.29
CA VAL A 143 19.23 1.68 3.55
C VAL A 143 19.97 1.19 2.32
N GLU A 144 19.46 0.14 1.64
CA GLU A 144 20.00 -0.36 0.38
C GLU A 144 20.09 0.75 -0.68
N ALA A 145 19.02 1.56 -0.82
CA ALA A 145 18.99 2.66 -1.78
C ALA A 145 19.99 3.78 -1.44
N ALA A 146 20.21 4.05 -0.15
CA ALA A 146 21.16 5.07 0.32
C ALA A 146 22.63 4.67 0.19
N GLN A 147 22.92 3.37 0.17
CA GLN A 147 24.28 2.83 0.05
C GLN A 147 24.65 2.45 -1.38
N ALA A 148 23.67 2.47 -2.30
CA ALA A 148 23.85 2.17 -3.71
C ALA A 148 24.90 3.08 -4.37
N PRO A 149 25.57 2.62 -5.44
CA PRO A 149 26.61 3.43 -6.12
C PRO A 149 26.11 4.76 -6.68
N ASN A 150 24.82 4.85 -7.00
CA ASN A 150 24.17 6.07 -7.48
C ASN A 150 22.83 6.22 -6.73
N PRO A 151 22.85 6.77 -5.51
CA PRO A 151 21.64 6.90 -4.71
C PRO A 151 20.68 7.93 -5.32
N PRO A 152 19.36 7.67 -5.33
CA PRO A 152 18.40 8.69 -5.72
C PRO A 152 18.43 9.86 -4.71
N PRO A 153 17.98 11.05 -5.09
CA PRO A 153 17.91 12.17 -4.18
C PRO A 153 16.97 11.86 -3.01
N MET A 154 17.53 11.88 -1.80
CA MET A 154 16.83 11.52 -0.58
C MET A 154 15.97 12.69 -0.07
N PRO A 155 14.66 12.51 0.11
CA PRO A 155 13.84 13.53 0.75
C PRO A 155 14.21 13.72 2.24
N PRO A 156 13.90 14.87 2.86
CA PRO A 156 14.21 15.11 4.27
C PRO A 156 13.66 14.04 5.23
N THR A 157 12.49 13.46 4.91
CA THR A 157 11.90 12.36 5.68
C THR A 157 12.73 11.09 5.61
N ALA A 158 13.29 10.77 4.44
CA ALA A 158 14.18 9.63 4.26
C ALA A 158 15.50 9.83 5.02
N LEU A 159 16.09 11.01 4.94
CA LEU A 159 17.32 11.35 5.66
C LEU A 159 17.12 11.26 7.18
N LYS A 160 16.01 11.81 7.70
CA LYS A 160 15.65 11.68 9.12
C LYS A 160 15.55 10.21 9.52
N ARG A 161 14.83 9.40 8.73
CA ARG A 161 14.66 7.97 9.02
C ARG A 161 15.99 7.21 8.98
N LEU A 162 16.84 7.49 8.00
CA LEU A 162 18.17 6.89 7.92
C LEU A 162 19.04 7.24 9.15
N ALA A 163 18.96 8.49 9.62
CA ALA A 163 19.64 8.91 10.84
C ALA A 163 19.11 8.18 12.09
N GLU A 164 17.80 7.98 12.21
CA GLU A 164 17.18 7.17 13.27
C GLU A 164 17.65 5.70 13.22
N LEU A 165 17.93 5.18 12.02
CA LEU A 165 18.47 3.83 11.79
C LEU A 165 20.00 3.77 11.96
N GLY A 166 20.68 4.89 12.24
CA GLY A 166 22.14 4.94 12.39
C GLY A 166 22.93 4.80 11.09
N VAL A 167 22.31 5.09 9.93
CA VAL A 167 22.93 4.95 8.60
C VAL A 167 23.18 6.32 7.98
N ALA A 168 24.42 6.59 7.59
CA ALA A 168 24.77 7.75 6.78
C ALA A 168 24.44 7.49 5.29
N ALA A 169 23.72 8.41 4.65
CA ALA A 169 23.51 8.36 3.21
C ALA A 169 24.82 8.71 2.48
N LYS A 170 25.15 7.97 1.41
CA LYS A 170 26.25 8.40 0.53
C LYS A 170 25.80 9.62 -0.25
N THR A 171 26.61 10.68 -0.20
CA THR A 171 26.38 11.95 -0.90
C THR A 171 26.66 11.82 -2.39
#